data_AF-A0A1I6PR51-F1
#
_entry.id   AF-A0A1I6PR51-F1
#
_cell.length_a   1.000
_cell.length_b   1.000
_cell.length_c   1.000
_cell.angle_alpha   90.00
_cell.angle_beta   90.00
_cell.angle_gamma   90.00
#
_symmetry.space_group_name_H-M   'P 1'
#
loop_
_entity.id
_entity.type
_entity.pdbx_description
1 polymer ?
#
loop_
_entity_poly.entity_id
_entity_poly.type
_entity_poly.pdbx_seq_one_letter_code
_entity_poly.pdbx_strand_id
1 'polypeptide(L)' 'MQAPAPEVIEIEQRAKDAKLTMASILAEVGVAQSTWWRWREGGVEPRLGTLRKVSHALDRRIAELSAANDAEPNSEAA' A
#
# COMPACT_ATOMS: atom_id res chain seq x y z
N MET A 1 8.35 1.37 -23.55
CA MET A 1 7.61 1.67 -22.30
C MET A 1 8.63 2.09 -21.26
N GLN A 2 8.39 3.17 -20.53
CA GLN A 2 9.28 3.61 -19.45
C GLN A 2 9.07 2.70 -18.24
N ALA A 3 10.15 2.36 -17.52
CA ALA A 3 10.02 1.56 -16.30
C ALA A 3 9.23 2.34 -15.24
N PRO A 4 8.40 1.67 -14.42
CA PRO A 4 7.71 2.31 -13.31
C PRO A 4 8.71 2.95 -12.34
N ALA A 5 8.29 4.03 -11.70
CA ALA A 5 9.08 4.69 -10.68
C ALA A 5 9.38 3.72 -9.51
N PRO A 6 10.61 3.69 -8.96
CA PRO A 6 10.98 2.78 -7.87
C PRO A 6 10.04 2.82 -6.66
N GLU A 7 9.52 4.00 -6.33
CA GLU A 7 8.63 4.23 -5.20
C GLU A 7 7.26 3.55 -5.40
N VAL A 8 6.79 3.46 -6.64
CA VAL A 8 5.55 2.74 -6.98
C VAL A 8 5.74 1.25 -6.76
N ILE A 9 6.88 0.71 -7.20
CA ILE A 9 7.24 -0.71 -7.03
C ILE A 9 7.36 -1.05 -5.54
N GLU A 10 8.04 -0.19 -4.77
CA GLU A 10 8.21 -0.37 -3.33
C GLU A 10 6.86 -0.45 -2.61
N ILE A 11 5.94 0.49 -2.90
CA ILE A 11 4.61 0.50 -2.28
C ILE A 11 3.81 -0.75 -2.65
N GLU A 12 3.85 -1.18 -3.93
CA GLU A 12 3.17 -2.41 -4.37
C GLU A 12 3.72 -3.65 -3.65
N GLN A 13 5.05 -3.72 -3.49
CA GLN A 13 5.71 -4.84 -2.82
C GLN A 13 5.33 -4.89 -1.33
N ARG A 14 5.39 -3.74 -0.64
CA ARG A 14 4.99 -3.63 0.77
C ARG A 14 3.53 -4.00 1.00
N ALA A 15 2.63 -3.58 0.09
CA ALA A 15 1.22 -3.97 0.15
C ALA A 15 1.05 -5.48 -0.05
N LYS A 16 1.76 -6.06 -1.02
CA LYS A 16 1.75 -7.51 -1.28
C LYS A 16 2.23 -8.32 -0.07
N ASP A 17 3.34 -7.91 0.56
CA ASP A 17 3.91 -8.59 1.73
C ASP A 17 2.95 -8.56 2.92
N ALA A 18 2.20 -7.46 3.08
CA ALA A 18 1.15 -7.30 4.07
C ALA A 18 -0.20 -7.95 3.67
N LYS A 19 -0.28 -8.61 2.51
CA LYS A 19 -1.52 -9.18 1.95
C LYS A 19 -2.65 -8.15 1.77
N LEU A 20 -2.29 -6.89 1.52
CA LEU A 20 -3.20 -5.79 1.24
C LEU A 20 -3.31 -5.56 -0.26
N THR A 21 -4.50 -5.12 -0.70
CA THR A 21 -4.70 -4.75 -2.11
C THR A 21 -4.44 -3.26 -2.32
N MET A 22 -3.78 -2.89 -3.41
CA MET A 22 -3.65 -1.47 -3.75
C MET A 22 -5.01 -0.79 -3.91
N ALA A 23 -6.02 -1.50 -4.43
CA ALA A 23 -7.36 -0.95 -4.57
C ALA A 23 -7.95 -0.43 -3.24
N SER A 24 -7.80 -1.19 -2.14
CA SER A 24 -8.30 -0.76 -0.83
C SER A 24 -7.52 0.44 -0.29
N ILE A 25 -6.18 0.45 -0.42
CA ILE A 25 -5.35 1.56 0.03
C ILE A 25 -5.65 2.84 -0.76
N LEU A 26 -5.78 2.75 -2.08
CA LEU A 26 -6.06 3.89 -2.95
C LEU A 26 -7.44 4.49 -2.68
N ALA A 27 -8.46 3.64 -2.46
CA ALA A 27 -9.81 4.08 -2.12
C ALA A 27 -9.84 4.86 -0.79
N GLU A 28 -9.07 4.42 0.20
CA GLU A 28 -8.96 5.05 1.52
C GLU A 28 -8.44 6.50 1.46
N VAL A 29 -7.55 6.80 0.50
CA VAL A 29 -6.97 8.14 0.32
C VAL A 29 -7.57 8.93 -0.84
N GLY A 30 -8.64 8.42 -1.46
CA GLY A 30 -9.33 9.08 -2.57
C GLY A 30 -8.50 9.16 -3.85
N VAL A 31 -7.59 8.22 -4.07
CA VAL A 31 -6.79 8.14 -5.30
C VAL A 31 -7.46 7.15 -6.26
N ALA A 32 -7.74 7.60 -7.47
CA ALA A 32 -8.32 6.72 -8.49
C ALA A 32 -7.32 5.65 -8.95
N GLN A 33 -7.80 4.43 -9.18
CA GLN A 33 -6.97 3.33 -9.69
C GLN A 33 -6.29 3.68 -11.02
N SER A 34 -6.95 4.43 -11.88
CA SER A 34 -6.39 4.92 -13.15
C SER A 34 -5.19 5.86 -12.94
N THR A 35 -5.14 6.60 -11.84
CA THR A 35 -3.97 7.43 -11.49
C THR A 35 -2.77 6.55 -11.17
N TRP A 36 -2.97 5.49 -10.39
CA TRP A 36 -1.91 4.55 -10.06
C TRP A 36 -1.43 3.77 -11.29
N TRP A 37 -2.36 3.32 -12.13
CA TRP A 37 -2.03 2.63 -13.39
C TRP A 37 -1.17 3.50 -14.32
N ARG A 38 -1.42 4.82 -14.39
CA ARG A 38 -0.61 5.74 -15.20
C ARG A 38 0.83 5.87 -14.69
N TRP A 39 1.06 5.76 -13.38
CA TRP A 39 2.40 5.76 -12.81
C TRP A 39 3.13 4.44 -13.03
N ARG A 40 2.37 3.34 -13.06
CA ARG A 40 2.90 1.99 -13.23
C ARG A 40 3.25 1.67 -14.67
N GLU A 41 2.32 1.91 -15.58
CA GLU A 41 2.38 1.47 -16.98
C GLU A 41 2.39 2.65 -17.96
N GLY A 42 1.81 3.79 -17.56
CA GLY A 42 1.60 4.94 -18.43
C GLY A 42 2.81 5.87 -18.60
N GLY A 43 3.94 5.58 -17.95
CA GLY A 43 5.16 6.41 -18.00
C GLY A 43 4.97 7.82 -17.42
N VAL A 44 3.95 8.03 -16.59
CA VAL A 44 3.68 9.32 -15.97
C VAL A 44 4.40 9.40 -14.64
N GLU A 45 5.13 10.49 -14.42
CA GLU A 45 5.82 10.70 -13.15
C GLU A 45 4.83 10.84 -11.97
N PRO A 46 5.05 10.09 -10.87
CA PRO A 46 4.22 10.21 -9.69
C PRO A 46 4.28 11.59 -9.04
N ARG A 47 3.13 12.03 -8.51
CA ARG A 47 3.13 13.22 -7.66
C ARG A 47 3.58 12.82 -6.26
N LEU A 48 4.72 13.35 -5.82
CA LEU A 48 5.32 13.03 -4.52
C LEU A 48 4.34 13.17 -3.34
N GLY A 49 3.51 14.22 -3.33
CA GLY A 49 2.49 14.41 -2.29
C GLY A 49 1.43 13.31 -2.27
N THR A 50 1.02 12.81 -3.43
CA THR A 50 0.04 11.72 -3.53
C THR A 50 0.70 10.37 -3.22
N LEU A 51 1.95 10.14 -3.65
CA LEU A 51 2.74 8.96 -3.25
C LEU A 51 2.85 8.85 -1.73
N ARG A 52 3.22 9.94 -1.05
CA ARG A 52 3.31 9.98 0.41
C ARG A 52 1.98 9.64 1.08
N LYS A 53 0.86 10.16 0.56
CA LYS A 53 -0.48 9.83 1.08
C LYS A 53 -0.77 8.33 1.00
N VAL A 54 -0.49 7.71 -0.16
CA VAL A 54 -0.69 6.27 -0.35
C VAL A 54 0.23 5.47 0.57
N SER A 55 1.51 5.84 0.65
CA SER A 55 2.48 5.18 1.54
C SER A 55 2.06 5.24 3.01
N HIS A 56 1.65 6.41 3.51
CA HIS A 56 1.19 6.56 4.89
C HIS A 56 -0.07 5.76 5.21
N ALA A 57 -1.02 5.67 4.26
CA ALA A 57 -2.20 4.83 4.46
C ALA A 57 -1.82 3.34 4.53
N LEU A 58 -0.88 2.91 3.70
CA LEU A 58 -0.33 1.55 3.76
C LEU A 58 0.37 1.29 5.10
N ASP A 59 1.24 2.20 5.56
CA ASP A 59 1.93 2.09 6.85
C ASP A 59 0.95 1.89 8.00
N ARG A 60 -0.12 2.70 8.03
CA ARG A 60 -1.19 2.60 9.03
C ARG A 60 -1.86 1.22 8.98
N ARG A 61 -2.23 0.73 7.80
CA ARG A 61 -2.87 -0.59 7.66
C ARG A 61 -1.98 -1.74 8.11
N ILE A 62 -0.69 -1.66 7.81
CA ILE A 62 0.28 -2.64 8.28
C ILE A 62 0.35 -2.61 9.81
N ALA A 63 0.46 -1.43 10.42
CA ALA A 63 0.50 -1.28 11.87
C ALA A 63 -0.77 -1.83 12.55
N GLU A 64 -1.95 -1.56 11.99
CA GLU A 64 -3.23 -2.11 12.47
C GLU A 64 -3.25 -3.65 12.43
N LEU A 65 -2.78 -4.25 11.33
CA LEU A 65 -2.70 -5.71 11.19
C LEU A 65 -1.71 -6.33 12.17
N SER A 66 -0.55 -5.70 12.36
CA SER A 66 0.44 -6.15 13.35
C SER A 66 -0.14 -6.09 14.77
N ALA A 67 -0.76 -4.97 15.14
CA ALA A 67 -1.37 -4.81 16.47
C ALA A 67 -2.52 -5.82 16.71
N ALA A 68 -3.31 -6.14 15.68
CA ALA A 68 -4.36 -7.15 15.79
C ALA A 68 -3.80 -8.56 16.00
N ASN A 69 -2.71 -8.91 15.32
CA ASN A 69 -2.05 -10.21 15.48
C ASN A 69 -1.36 -10.34 16.86
N ASP A 70 -0.79 -9.26 17.39
CA ASP A 70 -0.14 -9.26 18.71
C ASP A 70 -1.16 -9.33 19.86
N ALA A 71 -2.42 -8.97 19.62
CA ALA A 71 -3.49 -8.95 20.62
C ALA A 71 -4.16 -10.31 20.88
N GLU A 72 -3.81 -11.37 20.13
CA GLU A 72 -4.22 -12.75 20.41
C GLU A 72 -3.10 -13.53 21.12
N PRO A 73 -3.00 -13.48 22.46
CA PRO A 73 -2.13 -14.40 23.19
C PRO A 73 -2.75 -15.80 23.16
N ASN A 74 -1.96 -16.75 22.66
CA ASN A 74 -2.12 -18.21 22.75
C ASN A 74 -3.16 -18.69 23.79
N SER A 75 -4.38 -18.97 23.33
CA SER A 75 -5.44 -19.58 24.13
C SER A 75 -5.47 -21.08 23.89
N GLU A 76 -4.47 -21.78 24.43
CA GLU A 76 -4.43 -23.22 24.73
C GLU A 76 -3.16 -23.38 25.61
N ALA A 77 -3.17 -23.37 26.94
CA ALA A 77 -4.03 -23.97 27.97
C ALA A 77 -3.95 -25.51 28.03
N ALA A 78 -3.09 -25.94 28.97
CA ALA A 78 -3.15 -27.14 29.82
C ALA A 78 -2.87 -28.53 29.20
#